data_AF-A0A9E2MYI0-F1
#
_entry.id   AF-A0A9E2MYI0-F1
#
_cell.length_a   1.000
_cell.length_b   1.000
_cell.length_c   1.000
_cell.angle_alpha   90.00
_cell.angle_beta   90.00
_cell.angle_gamma   90.00
#
_symmetry.space_group_name_H-M   'P 1'
#
loop_
_entity.id
_entity.type
_entity.pdbx_description
1 polymer ?
#
loop_
_entity_poly.entity_id
_entity_poly.type
_entity_poly.pdbx_seq_one_letter_code
_entity_poly.pdbx_strand_id
1 'polypeptide(L)'
;SQQISSWMRNSEATQLAKILKLVFVAILIIWQAISVVRVYPLFLAYFNESIGGPANGYKYVVDSNLDWGQDLKRLTTWVNDNKIDKIRLHYFGGGVPEYYLGDKFIFWWGKYPPQDITKQGGWLAVSATFLQGGRGQYVPGFHEDVGDYTWLNNYTPVAIIGHSIFVYYIPPAGK
;
A
#
# COMPACT_ATOMS: atom_id res chain seq x y z
N SER A 1 -59.65 30.08 0.85
CA SER A 1 -58.28 30.37 1.31
C SER A 1 -57.45 29.10 1.60
N GLN A 2 -58.05 27.98 2.04
CA GLN A 2 -57.29 26.75 2.39
C GLN A 2 -56.58 26.07 1.21
N GLN A 3 -57.18 25.97 0.02
CA GLN A 3 -56.57 25.32 -1.16
C GLN A 3 -55.28 26.00 -1.65
N ILE A 4 -55.21 27.33 -1.62
CA ILE A 4 -54.01 28.07 -2.04
C ILE A 4 -52.88 27.84 -1.02
N SER A 5 -53.22 27.79 0.27
CA SER A 5 -52.26 27.54 1.36
C SER A 5 -51.73 26.09 1.41
N SER A 6 -52.49 25.11 0.91
CA SER A 6 -52.02 23.72 0.80
C SER A 6 -51.19 23.50 -0.46
N TRP A 7 -51.55 24.16 -1.56
CA TRP A 7 -50.77 24.15 -2.81
C TRP A 7 -49.38 24.79 -2.62
N MET A 8 -49.30 25.95 -1.96
CA MET A 8 -48.02 26.60 -1.67
C MET A 8 -47.11 25.71 -0.80
N ARG A 9 -47.65 25.12 0.27
CA ARG A 9 -46.91 24.19 1.16
C ARG A 9 -46.36 22.97 0.44
N ASN A 10 -47.16 22.37 -0.46
CA ASN A 10 -46.72 21.23 -1.25
C ASN A 10 -45.63 21.61 -2.26
N SER A 11 -45.71 22.82 -2.83
CA SER A 11 -44.67 23.35 -3.73
C SER A 11 -43.35 23.63 -3.00
N GLU A 12 -43.41 24.19 -1.79
CA GLU A 12 -42.25 24.43 -0.93
C GLU A 12 -41.62 23.12 -0.47
N ALA A 13 -42.42 22.13 -0.07
CA ALA A 13 -41.93 20.81 0.33
C ALA A 13 -41.23 20.09 -0.84
N THR A 14 -41.75 20.19 -2.07
CA THR A 14 -41.09 19.60 -3.26
C THR A 14 -39.83 20.36 -3.66
N GLN A 15 -39.81 21.68 -3.52
CA GLN A 15 -38.60 22.50 -3.70
C GLN A 15 -37.52 22.14 -2.68
N LEU A 16 -37.87 22.07 -1.40
CA LEU A 16 -36.95 21.68 -0.32
C LEU A 16 -36.38 20.28 -0.55
N ALA A 17 -37.21 19.30 -0.93
CA ALA A 17 -36.76 17.96 -1.23
C ALA A 17 -35.79 17.92 -2.44
N LYS A 18 -36.01 18.75 -3.47
CA LYS A 18 -35.07 18.88 -4.60
C LYS A 18 -33.73 19.48 -4.16
N ILE A 19 -33.76 20.54 -3.34
CA ILE A 19 -32.54 21.16 -2.80
C ILE A 19 -31.76 20.15 -1.96
N LEU A 20 -32.42 19.43 -1.05
CA LEU A 20 -31.78 18.41 -0.22
C LEU A 20 -31.15 17.29 -1.07
N LYS A 21 -31.82 16.83 -2.13
CA LYS A 21 -31.24 15.86 -3.08
C LYS A 21 -30.01 16.41 -3.78
N LEU A 22 -30.04 17.66 -4.25
CA LEU A 22 -28.90 18.30 -4.89
C LEU A 22 -27.72 18.48 -3.93
N VAL A 23 -27.99 18.90 -2.69
CA VAL A 23 -26.97 19.02 -1.64
C VAL A 23 -26.36 17.66 -1.34
N PHE A 24 -27.17 16.62 -1.21
CA PHE A 24 -26.68 15.26 -0.98
C PHE A 24 -25.79 14.76 -2.13
N VAL A 25 -26.21 14.96 -3.38
CA VAL A 25 -25.39 14.61 -4.56
C VAL A 25 -24.09 15.43 -4.59
N ALA A 26 -24.15 16.72 -4.27
CA ALA A 26 -22.95 17.57 -4.21
C ALA A 26 -21.97 17.09 -3.14
N ILE A 27 -22.46 16.71 -1.96
CA ILE A 27 -21.64 16.11 -0.88
C ILE A 27 -20.96 14.83 -1.37
N LEU A 28 -21.69 13.94 -2.06
CA LEU A 28 -21.12 12.71 -2.60
C LEU A 28 -20.03 12.99 -3.65
N ILE A 29 -20.25 13.96 -4.55
CA ILE A 29 -19.25 14.36 -5.55
C ILE A 29 -18.00 14.95 -4.89
N ILE A 30 -18.19 15.82 -3.89
CA ILE A 30 -17.07 16.43 -3.14
C ILE A 30 -16.30 15.36 -2.36
N TRP A 31 -16.99 14.43 -1.71
CA TRP A 31 -16.38 13.28 -1.05
C TRP A 31 -15.52 12.50 -2.05
N GLN A 32 -16.10 12.12 -3.19
CA GLN A 32 -15.40 11.35 -4.21
C GLN A 32 -14.16 12.10 -4.73
N ALA A 33 -14.27 13.39 -4.99
CA ALA A 33 -13.16 14.23 -5.41
C ALA A 33 -12.04 14.27 -4.36
N ILE A 34 -12.38 14.45 -3.07
CA ILE A 34 -11.41 14.43 -1.97
C ILE A 34 -10.73 13.06 -1.88
N SER A 35 -11.47 11.97 -2.01
CA SER A 35 -10.91 10.61 -1.99
C SER A 35 -9.90 10.40 -3.12
N VAL A 36 -10.28 10.76 -4.36
CA VAL A 36 -9.38 10.66 -5.53
C VAL A 36 -8.12 11.49 -5.34
N VAL A 37 -8.24 12.74 -4.89
CA VAL A 37 -7.08 13.64 -4.68
C VAL A 37 -6.16 13.12 -3.58
N ARG A 38 -6.71 12.56 -2.50
CA ARG A 38 -5.89 11.98 -1.41
C ARG A 38 -5.08 10.77 -1.84
N VAL A 39 -5.55 10.06 -2.87
CA VAL A 39 -4.98 8.79 -3.31
C VAL A 39 -4.07 8.99 -4.51
N TYR A 40 -4.24 10.07 -5.28
CA TYR A 40 -3.30 10.41 -6.35
C TYR A 40 -1.86 10.54 -5.81
N PRO A 41 -0.84 9.98 -6.47
CA PRO A 41 -0.85 9.16 -7.69
C PRO A 41 -0.87 7.63 -7.44
N LEU A 42 -1.18 7.18 -6.22
CA LEU A 42 -1.13 5.79 -5.73
C LEU A 42 -2.50 5.08 -5.84
N PHE A 43 -3.16 5.18 -7.00
CA PHE A 43 -4.51 4.65 -7.20
C PHE A 43 -4.66 3.14 -7.02
N LEU A 44 -3.62 2.37 -7.33
CA LEU A 44 -3.64 0.92 -7.18
C LEU A 44 -3.80 0.50 -5.71
N ALA A 45 -3.16 1.22 -4.80
CA ALA A 45 -3.27 0.96 -3.37
C ALA A 45 -4.58 1.46 -2.74
N TYR A 46 -5.56 1.95 -3.51
CA TYR A 46 -6.80 2.49 -2.94
C TYR A 46 -7.62 1.44 -2.20
N PHE A 47 -7.92 1.73 -0.94
CA PHE A 47 -8.98 1.08 -0.18
C PHE A 47 -9.86 2.16 0.46
N ASN A 48 -11.14 1.87 0.60
CA ASN A 48 -12.08 2.80 1.24
C ASN A 48 -11.71 3.05 2.71
N GLU A 49 -12.30 4.10 3.29
CA GLU A 49 -12.02 4.53 4.65
C GLU A 49 -12.46 3.50 5.70
N SER A 50 -13.47 2.67 5.40
CA SER A 50 -13.90 1.60 6.31
C SER A 50 -12.87 0.49 6.50
N ILE A 51 -11.94 0.33 5.56
CA ILE A 51 -10.81 -0.60 5.62
C ILE A 51 -9.54 0.09 6.19
N GLY A 52 -9.64 1.38 6.55
CA GLY A 52 -8.53 2.16 7.07
C GLY A 52 -7.66 2.81 5.99
N GLY A 53 -8.15 2.92 4.76
CA GLY A 53 -7.49 3.61 3.65
C GLY A 53 -6.31 2.84 3.03
N PRO A 54 -5.61 3.46 2.05
CA PRO A 54 -4.51 2.82 1.30
C PRO A 54 -3.36 2.35 2.19
N ALA A 55 -3.15 2.99 3.34
CA ALA A 55 -2.13 2.62 4.31
C ALA A 55 -2.39 1.27 5.01
N ASN A 56 -3.64 0.80 5.07
CA ASN A 56 -4.00 -0.46 5.73
C ASN A 56 -4.48 -1.54 4.75
N GLY A 57 -4.74 -1.17 3.49
CA GLY A 57 -5.23 -2.07 2.44
C GLY A 57 -4.42 -3.35 2.28
N TYR A 58 -3.09 -3.23 2.38
CA TYR A 58 -2.20 -4.38 2.28
C TYR A 58 -2.60 -5.48 3.27
N LYS A 59 -3.11 -5.17 4.47
CA LYS A 59 -3.49 -6.19 5.49
C LYS A 59 -4.62 -7.13 5.05
N TYR A 60 -5.37 -6.79 4.00
CA TYR A 60 -6.55 -7.54 3.57
C TYR A 60 -6.33 -8.28 2.25
N VAL A 61 -5.69 -7.64 1.27
CA VAL A 61 -5.35 -8.24 -0.03
C VAL A 61 -4.04 -7.63 -0.56
N VAL A 62 -3.14 -8.47 -1.08
CA VAL A 62 -1.78 -8.05 -1.51
C VAL A 62 -1.39 -8.48 -2.91
N ASP A 63 -2.06 -9.48 -3.47
CA ASP A 63 -1.62 -10.20 -4.67
C ASP A 63 -1.65 -9.31 -5.93
N SER A 64 -2.82 -9.00 -6.49
CA SER A 64 -2.90 -8.31 -7.78
C SER A 64 -3.10 -6.79 -7.70
N ASN A 65 -3.30 -6.24 -6.50
CA ASN A 65 -3.83 -4.89 -6.31
C ASN A 65 -2.75 -3.83 -6.02
N LEU A 66 -1.52 -4.22 -5.66
CA LEU A 66 -0.56 -3.28 -5.08
C LEU A 66 0.51 -2.78 -6.05
N ASP A 67 1.11 -3.64 -6.87
CA ASP A 67 2.25 -3.23 -7.70
C ASP A 67 2.40 -4.05 -8.99
N TRP A 68 2.44 -3.33 -10.12
CA TRP A 68 2.67 -3.90 -11.45
C TRP A 68 3.96 -3.37 -12.10
N GLY A 69 4.76 -2.57 -11.39
CA GLY A 69 6.00 -1.97 -11.89
C GLY A 69 6.21 -0.52 -11.44
N GLN A 70 5.14 0.19 -11.06
CA GLN A 70 5.22 1.63 -10.79
C GLN A 70 6.00 1.97 -9.52
N ASP A 71 5.92 1.12 -8.49
CA ASP A 71 6.57 1.42 -7.21
C ASP A 71 8.06 1.03 -7.21
N LEU A 72 8.50 0.21 -8.17
CA LEU A 72 9.92 -0.01 -8.45
C LEU A 72 10.62 1.28 -8.93
N LYS A 73 9.94 2.09 -9.75
CA LYS A 73 10.43 3.42 -10.14
C LYS A 73 10.50 4.38 -8.94
N ARG A 74 9.50 4.33 -8.05
CA ARG A 74 9.50 5.13 -6.81
C ARG A 74 10.60 4.69 -5.85
N LEU A 75 10.82 3.37 -5.72
CA LEU A 75 11.89 2.80 -4.92
C LEU A 75 13.24 3.28 -5.42
N THR A 76 13.44 3.29 -6.73
CA THR A 76 14.67 3.81 -7.36
C THR A 76 14.91 5.27 -7.04
N THR A 77 13.86 6.09 -7.10
CA THR A 77 13.93 7.51 -6.72
C THR A 77 14.35 7.63 -5.26
N TRP A 78 13.68 6.91 -4.36
CA TRP A 78 14.00 6.91 -2.93
C TRP A 78 15.43 6.41 -2.64
N VAL A 79 15.90 5.36 -3.32
CA VAL A 79 17.27 4.82 -3.20
C VAL A 79 18.30 5.88 -3.60
N ASN A 80 18.06 6.62 -4.67
CA ASN A 80 18.96 7.68 -5.15
C ASN A 80 18.96 8.89 -4.21
N ASP A 81 17.78 9.34 -3.78
CA ASP A 81 17.64 10.49 -2.87
C ASP A 81 18.32 10.24 -1.52
N ASN A 82 18.28 9.00 -1.04
CA ASN A 82 18.93 8.58 0.20
C ASN A 82 20.38 8.10 0.02
N LYS A 83 20.94 8.22 -1.19
CA LYS A 83 22.33 7.84 -1.51
C LYS A 83 22.67 6.41 -1.09
N ILE A 84 21.76 5.48 -1.34
CA ILE A 84 21.98 4.07 -1.00
C ILE A 84 22.82 3.41 -2.10
N ASP A 85 23.93 2.79 -1.70
CA ASP A 85 24.86 2.16 -2.64
C ASP A 85 24.39 0.80 -3.13
N LYS A 86 23.84 -0.01 -2.23
CA LYS A 86 23.30 -1.34 -2.51
C LYS A 86 22.05 -1.61 -1.71
N ILE A 87 21.06 -2.23 -2.34
CA ILE A 87 19.83 -2.66 -1.69
C ILE A 87 19.45 -4.08 -2.15
N ARG A 88 19.19 -4.93 -1.17
CA ARG A 88 18.60 -6.25 -1.39
C ARG A 88 17.12 -6.07 -1.66
N LEU A 89 16.58 -6.73 -2.68
CA LEU A 89 15.18 -6.59 -3.04
C LEU A 89 14.56 -7.94 -3.40
N HIS A 90 13.45 -8.27 -2.74
CA HIS A 90 12.54 -9.34 -3.14
C HIS A 90 11.25 -8.73 -3.68
N TYR A 91 11.12 -8.71 -5.00
CA TYR A 91 10.14 -7.92 -5.73
C TYR A 91 9.07 -8.77 -6.40
N PHE A 92 7.81 -8.46 -6.12
CA PHE A 92 6.67 -9.22 -6.64
C PHE A 92 6.16 -8.74 -8.02
N GLY A 93 6.23 -7.44 -8.29
CA GLY A 93 5.59 -6.86 -9.48
C GLY A 93 6.24 -7.26 -10.81
N GLY A 94 5.62 -6.88 -11.94
CA GLY A 94 6.07 -7.24 -13.29
C GLY A 94 7.25 -6.42 -13.85
N GLY A 95 7.75 -5.43 -13.12
CA GLY A 95 8.93 -4.64 -13.51
C GLY A 95 10.25 -5.42 -13.39
N VAL A 96 11.30 -4.93 -14.06
CA VAL A 96 12.65 -5.54 -14.03
C VAL A 96 13.57 -4.73 -13.09
N PRO A 97 13.88 -5.22 -11.87
CA PRO A 97 14.71 -4.49 -10.90
C PRO A 97 16.05 -4.01 -11.44
N GLU A 98 16.74 -4.83 -12.23
CA GLU A 98 18.03 -4.54 -12.84
C GLU A 98 17.97 -3.31 -13.76
N TYR A 99 16.85 -3.13 -14.48
CA TYR A 99 16.67 -1.97 -15.36
C TYR A 99 16.58 -0.66 -14.57
N TYR A 100 15.89 -0.68 -13.43
CA TYR A 100 15.62 0.53 -12.64
C TYR A 100 16.73 0.85 -11.63
N LEU A 101 17.21 -0.15 -10.91
CA LEU A 101 18.19 0.01 -9.83
C LEU A 101 19.64 -0.22 -10.30
N GLY A 102 19.83 -0.82 -11.48
CA GLY A 102 21.15 -1.02 -12.07
C GLY A 102 22.11 -1.76 -11.14
N ASP A 103 23.30 -1.18 -10.95
CA ASP A 103 24.31 -1.72 -10.06
C ASP A 103 23.91 -1.69 -8.58
N LYS A 104 22.93 -0.89 -8.16
CA LYS A 104 22.48 -0.83 -6.76
C LYS A 104 21.67 -2.07 -6.35
N PHE A 105 21.13 -2.81 -7.31
CA PHE A 105 20.29 -3.98 -7.04
C PHE A 105 21.11 -5.19 -6.57
N ILE A 106 20.61 -5.83 -5.51
CA ILE A 106 21.01 -7.17 -5.11
C ILE A 106 19.74 -8.01 -5.04
N PHE A 107 19.70 -9.12 -5.77
CA PHE A 107 18.59 -10.06 -5.66
C PHE A 107 18.50 -10.63 -4.23
N TRP A 108 17.28 -10.70 -3.70
CA TRP A 108 17.00 -11.37 -2.44
C TRP A 108 15.82 -12.30 -2.59
N TRP A 109 15.92 -13.46 -1.95
CA TRP A 109 14.82 -14.41 -1.85
C TRP A 109 14.45 -14.63 -0.38
N GLY A 110 13.15 -14.77 -0.10
CA GLY A 110 12.64 -14.92 1.27
C GLY A 110 13.25 -16.08 2.04
N LYS A 111 13.61 -17.16 1.35
CA LYS A 111 14.23 -18.34 1.96
C LYS A 111 15.71 -18.18 2.30
N TYR A 112 16.35 -17.06 1.92
CA TYR A 112 17.73 -16.82 2.33
C TYR A 112 17.82 -16.59 3.84
N PRO A 113 18.84 -17.19 4.50
CA PRO A 113 18.98 -17.08 5.94
C PRO A 113 19.18 -15.61 6.35
N PRO A 114 18.54 -15.11 7.43
CA PRO A 114 18.71 -13.73 7.87
C PRO A 114 20.17 -13.34 8.13
N GLN A 115 21.03 -14.31 8.44
CA GLN A 115 22.46 -14.15 8.63
C GLN A 115 23.17 -13.57 7.40
N ASP A 116 22.66 -13.78 6.19
CA ASP A 116 23.27 -13.27 4.96
C ASP A 116 23.17 -11.76 4.82
N ILE A 117 22.23 -11.13 5.54
CA ILE A 117 22.16 -9.68 5.69
C ILE A 117 22.67 -9.20 7.04
N THR A 118 22.36 -9.89 8.15
CA THR A 118 22.77 -9.42 9.48
C THR A 118 24.27 -9.54 9.73
N LYS A 119 25.04 -10.35 8.98
CA LYS A 119 26.51 -10.38 9.14
C LYS A 119 27.18 -9.03 8.85
N GLN A 120 26.72 -8.33 7.82
CA GLN A 120 27.32 -7.08 7.36
C GLN A 120 26.39 -5.87 7.57
N GLY A 121 25.12 -6.14 7.84
CA GLY A 121 24.05 -5.16 7.76
C GLY A 121 23.73 -4.77 6.32
N GLY A 122 22.69 -3.95 6.16
CA GLY A 122 22.37 -3.32 4.89
C GLY A 122 20.88 -3.11 4.68
N TRP A 123 20.55 -2.59 3.50
CA TRP A 123 19.19 -2.29 3.10
C TRP A 123 18.50 -3.52 2.51
N LEU A 124 17.25 -3.74 2.91
CA LEU A 124 16.37 -4.77 2.39
C LEU A 124 15.00 -4.16 2.05
N ALA A 125 14.57 -4.32 0.81
CA ALA A 125 13.24 -4.01 0.34
C ALA A 125 12.47 -5.30 0.06
N VAL A 126 11.22 -5.39 0.50
CA VAL A 126 10.36 -6.56 0.28
C VAL A 126 8.98 -6.10 -0.16
N SER A 127 8.48 -6.64 -1.27
CA SER A 127 7.10 -6.41 -1.68
C SER A 127 6.12 -6.95 -0.64
N ALA A 128 5.04 -6.21 -0.39
CA ALA A 128 4.00 -6.52 0.58
C ALA A 128 3.45 -7.94 0.41
N THR A 129 3.29 -8.39 -0.84
CA THR A 129 2.83 -9.74 -1.21
C THR A 129 3.71 -10.83 -0.60
N PHE A 130 5.03 -10.76 -0.85
CA PHE A 130 5.98 -11.70 -0.28
C PHE A 130 6.14 -11.54 1.22
N LEU A 131 6.10 -10.31 1.72
CA LEU A 131 6.20 -10.03 3.15
C LEU A 131 5.04 -10.66 3.93
N GLN A 132 3.82 -10.59 3.40
CA GLN A 132 2.65 -11.19 4.03
C GLN A 132 2.61 -12.70 3.88
N GLY A 133 2.85 -13.22 2.67
CA GLY A 133 2.93 -14.66 2.44
C GLY A 133 3.98 -15.31 3.34
N GLY A 134 5.18 -14.72 3.41
CA GLY A 134 6.27 -15.19 4.26
C GLY A 134 6.05 -14.99 5.77
N ARG A 135 5.01 -14.28 6.19
CA ARG A 135 4.59 -14.16 7.61
C ARG A 135 3.31 -14.95 7.93
N GLY A 136 2.72 -15.60 6.93
CA GLY A 136 1.53 -16.44 7.08
C GLY A 136 1.77 -17.58 8.07
N GLN A 137 0.70 -17.96 8.77
CA GLN A 137 0.69 -19.11 9.66
C GLN A 137 0.14 -20.33 8.92
N TYR A 138 0.53 -21.51 9.37
CA TYR A 138 -0.01 -22.78 8.87
C TYR A 138 -1.53 -22.84 9.03
N VAL A 139 -2.21 -23.28 7.98
CA VAL A 139 -3.57 -23.81 8.06
C VAL A 139 -3.50 -25.34 8.16
N PRO A 140 -4.34 -26.00 9.00
CA PRO A 140 -4.32 -27.45 9.15
C PRO A 140 -4.49 -28.17 7.80
N GLY A 141 -3.59 -29.12 7.50
CA GLY A 141 -3.60 -29.89 6.26
C GLY A 141 -2.77 -29.29 5.10
N PHE A 142 -2.09 -28.16 5.31
CA PHE A 142 -1.16 -27.58 4.34
C PHE A 142 0.27 -27.57 4.90
N HIS A 143 1.21 -28.13 4.15
CA HIS A 143 2.61 -28.33 4.56
C HIS A 143 3.55 -27.64 3.57
N GLU A 144 3.66 -26.32 3.65
CA GLU A 144 4.68 -25.55 2.94
C GLU A 144 5.67 -24.91 3.92
N ASP A 145 6.87 -24.55 3.47
CA ASP A 145 7.78 -23.73 4.28
C ASP A 145 7.15 -22.34 4.46
N VAL A 146 6.73 -22.00 5.67
CA VAL A 146 6.25 -20.66 6.03
C VAL A 146 7.22 -20.01 7.02
N GLY A 147 7.19 -18.68 7.11
CA GLY A 147 7.94 -17.94 8.12
C GLY A 147 9.19 -17.21 7.62
N ASP A 148 9.48 -17.24 6.32
CA ASP A 148 10.59 -16.58 5.62
C ASP A 148 10.87 -15.13 6.07
N TYR A 149 9.83 -14.39 6.49
CA TYR A 149 9.94 -12.99 6.91
C TYR A 149 9.44 -12.68 8.33
N THR A 150 9.24 -13.71 9.16
CA THR A 150 8.84 -13.52 10.57
C THR A 150 9.90 -12.78 11.37
N TRP A 151 11.18 -12.98 11.07
CA TRP A 151 12.30 -12.27 11.72
C TRP A 151 12.26 -10.75 11.48
N LEU A 152 11.64 -10.30 10.39
CA LEU A 152 11.42 -8.87 10.11
C LEU A 152 10.41 -8.23 11.07
N ASN A 153 9.65 -9.00 11.87
CA ASN A 153 8.74 -8.44 12.88
C ASN A 153 9.49 -7.66 13.97
N ASN A 154 10.79 -7.94 14.14
CA ASN A 154 11.65 -7.22 15.07
C ASN A 154 12.20 -5.90 14.49
N TYR A 155 11.83 -5.55 13.25
CA TYR A 155 12.31 -4.36 12.55
C TYR A 155 11.12 -3.50 12.11
N THR A 156 11.25 -2.19 12.31
CA THR A 156 10.31 -1.22 11.75
C THR A 156 10.77 -0.82 10.35
N PRO A 157 9.89 -0.82 9.33
CA PRO A 157 10.25 -0.32 8.01
C PRO A 157 10.64 1.16 8.11
N VAL A 158 11.77 1.51 7.49
CA VAL A 158 12.27 2.88 7.36
C VAL A 158 11.41 3.66 6.36
N ALA A 159 10.92 2.98 5.32
CA ALA A 159 10.01 3.55 4.34
C ALA A 159 9.03 2.50 3.84
N ILE A 160 7.85 2.96 3.41
CA ILE A 160 6.87 2.14 2.69
C ILE A 160 6.62 2.85 1.36
N ILE A 161 7.18 2.29 0.29
CA ILE A 161 7.09 2.86 -1.05
C ILE A 161 5.77 2.42 -1.68
N GLY A 162 4.94 3.40 -2.02
CA GLY A 162 3.67 3.18 -2.73
C GLY A 162 2.66 2.27 -2.01
N HIS A 163 2.84 2.04 -0.70
CA HIS A 163 2.10 1.03 0.08
C HIS A 163 2.33 -0.43 -0.35
N SER A 164 3.31 -0.69 -1.21
CA SER A 164 3.55 -2.00 -1.83
C SER A 164 4.95 -2.56 -1.59
N ILE A 165 5.96 -1.73 -1.30
CA ILE A 165 7.33 -2.18 -1.01
C ILE A 165 7.78 -1.63 0.35
N PHE A 166 8.10 -2.53 1.28
CA PHE A 166 8.58 -2.20 2.62
C PHE A 166 10.10 -2.19 2.63
N VAL A 167 10.69 -1.08 3.02
CA VAL A 167 12.15 -0.91 3.09
C VAL A 167 12.60 -0.93 4.54
N TYR A 168 13.58 -1.77 4.84
CA TYR A 168 14.19 -1.97 6.14
C TYR A 168 15.68 -1.66 6.07
N TYR A 169 16.21 -1.12 7.15
CA TYR A 169 17.63 -1.16 7.42
C TYR A 169 17.90 -2.25 8.45
N ILE A 170 18.72 -3.23 8.09
CA ILE A 170 19.12 -4.31 8.98
C ILE A 170 20.53 -4.00 9.51
N PRO A 171 20.72 -3.80 10.82
CA PRO A 171 22.04 -3.56 11.39
C PRO A 171 22.89 -4.84 11.37
N PRO A 172 24.22 -4.71 11.36
CA PRO A 172 25.11 -5.84 11.57
C PRO A 172 24.91 -6.44 12.97
N ALA A 173 24.93 -7.76 13.08
CA ALA A 173 24.86 -8.47 14.35
C ALA A 173 26.10 -8.17 15.20
N GLY A 174 25.90 -7.78 16.46
CA GLY A 174 26.99 -7.56 17.42
C GLY A 174 27.45 -6.10 17.59
N LYS A 175 26.60 -5.12 17.28
CA LYS A 175 26.78 -3.72 17.70
C LYS A 175 25.60 -3.24 18.53
#